data_AF-A0A9E3DLT1-F1
#
_entry.id   AF-A0A9E3DLT1-F1
#
_cell.length_a   1.000
_cell.length_b   1.000
_cell.length_c   1.000
_cell.angle_alpha   90.00
_cell.angle_beta   90.00
_cell.angle_gamma   90.00
#
_symmetry.space_group_name_H-M   'P 1'
#
loop_
_entity.id
_entity.type
_entity.pdbx_description
1 polymer ?
#
loop_
_entity_poly.entity_id
_entity_poly.type
_entity_poly.pdbx_seq_one_letter_code
_entity_poly.pdbx_strand_id
1 'polypeptide(L)'
;MSATKPSTLAILNAAGQLGIALGIVVQIATGVVGYPTPPPGAVLAVVVAALVLFVRWRYMLIVGLLFSVWITIGALVTPGTGQRLADPASVGPFLGTALQVLALAVGIITGVIGTVRLLRGRQTAS
;
A
#
# COMPACT_ATOMS: atom_id res chain seq x y z
N MET A 1 9.42 -2.79 29.16
CA MET A 1 9.95 -2.48 27.81
C MET A 1 9.27 -1.22 27.32
N SER A 2 9.99 -0.10 27.20
CA SER A 2 9.39 1.15 26.72
C SER A 2 9.05 1.01 25.24
N ALA A 3 7.78 1.21 24.87
CA ALA A 3 7.35 1.10 23.49
C ALA A 3 7.92 2.29 22.70
N THR A 4 9.00 2.05 21.95
CA THR A 4 9.47 3.03 20.97
C THR A 4 8.35 3.32 19.98
N LYS A 5 7.96 4.59 19.87
CA LYS A 5 6.91 5.06 18.96
C LYS A 5 7.31 4.75 17.51
N PRO A 6 6.37 4.31 16.66
CA PRO A 6 6.65 4.10 15.24
C PRO A 6 7.09 5.41 14.58
N SER A 7 8.06 5.32 13.66
CA SER A 7 8.55 6.49 12.92
C SER A 7 7.46 7.07 12.00
N THR A 8 7.54 8.36 11.67
CA THR A 8 6.61 9.01 10.73
C THR A 8 6.54 8.28 9.39
N LEU A 9 7.66 7.78 8.88
CA LEU A 9 7.68 6.99 7.63
C LEU A 9 6.92 5.68 7.77
N ALA A 10 7.03 5.00 8.91
CA ALA A 10 6.26 3.77 9.18
C ALA A 10 4.76 4.04 9.26
N ILE A 11 4.36 5.13 9.92
CA ILE A 11 2.95 5.55 10.01
C ILE A 11 2.39 5.86 8.62
N LEU A 12 3.09 6.67 7.82
CA LEU A 12 2.64 7.02 6.47
C LEU A 12 2.61 5.80 5.54
N ASN A 13 3.61 4.91 5.64
CA ASN A 13 3.62 3.69 4.85
C ASN A 13 2.42 2.80 5.20
N ALA A 14 2.18 2.56 6.49
CA ALA A 14 1.05 1.77 6.95
C ALA A 14 -0.30 2.42 6.56
N ALA A 15 -0.42 3.75 6.65
CA ALA A 15 -1.60 4.47 6.16
C ALA A 15 -1.80 4.26 4.65
N GLY A 16 -0.72 4.27 3.86
CA GLY A 16 -0.76 3.90 2.44
C GLY A 16 -1.25 2.47 2.23
N GLN A 17 -0.77 1.50 3.02
CA GLN A 17 -1.27 0.11 2.94
C GLN A 17 -2.75 0.00 3.27
N LEU A 18 -3.22 0.69 4.31
CA LEU A 18 -4.64 0.72 4.65
C LEU A 18 -5.47 1.42 3.57
N GLY A 19 -4.94 2.46 2.93
CA GLY A 19 -5.56 3.11 1.78
C GLY A 19 -5.72 2.18 0.57
N ILE A 20 -4.74 1.32 0.32
CA ILE A 20 -4.83 0.26 -0.71
C ILE A 20 -5.97 -0.69 -0.37
N ALA A 21 -6.03 -1.19 0.88
CA ALA A 21 -7.09 -2.08 1.32
C ALA A 21 -8.47 -1.43 1.16
N LEU A 22 -8.61 -0.17 1.59
CA LEU A 22 -9.86 0.58 1.50
C LEU A 22 -10.28 0.81 0.05
N GLY A 23 -9.35 1.18 -0.84
CA GLY A 23 -9.64 1.35 -2.27
C GLY A 23 -10.15 0.07 -2.94
N ILE A 24 -9.58 -1.09 -2.58
CA ILE A 24 -10.06 -2.40 -3.04
C ILE A 24 -11.46 -2.70 -2.49
N VAL A 25 -11.69 -2.47 -1.21
CA VAL A 25 -13.01 -2.69 -0.57
C VAL A 25 -14.08 -1.81 -1.22
N VAL A 26 -13.78 -0.54 -1.50
CA VAL A 26 -14.71 0.37 -2.19
C VAL A 26 -15.04 -0.15 -3.59
N GLN A 27 -14.04 -0.59 -4.37
CA GLN A 27 -14.29 -1.17 -5.71
C GLN A 27 -15.21 -2.39 -5.63
N ILE A 28 -14.97 -3.30 -4.68
CA ILE A 28 -15.80 -4.51 -4.50
C ILE A 28 -17.23 -4.14 -4.07
N ALA A 29 -17.36 -3.28 -3.05
CA ALA A 29 -18.65 -2.86 -2.52
C ALA A 29 -19.50 -2.09 -3.54
N THR A 30 -18.86 -1.48 -4.54
CA THR A 30 -19.52 -0.69 -5.59
C THR A 30 -19.71 -1.47 -6.89
N GLY A 31 -19.51 -2.79 -6.86
CA GLY A 31 -19.93 -3.69 -7.93
C GLY A 31 -18.86 -4.04 -8.96
N VAL A 32 -17.58 -3.79 -8.68
CA VAL A 32 -16.50 -4.30 -9.54
C VAL A 32 -16.45 -5.83 -9.43
N VAL A 33 -16.87 -6.50 -10.51
CA VAL A 33 -16.87 -7.97 -10.64
C VAL A 33 -15.48 -8.54 -10.91
N GLY A 34 -15.27 -9.80 -10.54
CA GLY A 34 -14.03 -10.54 -10.79
C GLY A 34 -13.01 -10.53 -9.65
N TYR A 35 -13.33 -9.93 -8.50
CA TYR A 35 -12.49 -10.04 -7.30
C TYR A 35 -12.65 -11.42 -6.62
N PRO A 36 -11.55 -12.10 -6.26
CA PRO A 36 -11.62 -13.29 -5.40
C PRO A 36 -12.17 -12.92 -4.03
N THR A 37 -12.91 -13.83 -3.38
CA THR A 37 -13.41 -13.65 -2.00
C THR A 37 -12.74 -14.69 -1.08
N PRO A 38 -11.99 -14.27 -0.05
CA PRO A 38 -11.69 -12.88 0.33
C PRO A 38 -10.70 -12.21 -0.64
N PRO A 39 -10.74 -10.87 -0.80
CA PRO A 39 -9.83 -10.14 -1.70
C PRO A 39 -8.39 -10.20 -1.19
N PRO A 40 -7.50 -10.98 -1.85
CA PRO A 40 -6.17 -11.27 -1.31
C PRO A 40 -5.33 -10.00 -1.13
N GLY A 41 -5.42 -9.07 -2.09
CA GLY A 41 -4.70 -7.80 -2.04
C GLY A 41 -5.10 -6.92 -0.84
N ALA A 42 -6.38 -6.87 -0.49
CA ALA A 42 -6.84 -6.07 0.65
C ALA A 42 -6.40 -6.70 1.98
N VAL A 43 -6.53 -8.02 2.12
CA VAL A 43 -6.10 -8.74 3.32
C VAL A 43 -4.60 -8.58 3.53
N LEU A 44 -3.80 -8.81 2.49
CA LEU A 44 -2.35 -8.66 2.58
C LEU A 44 -1.93 -7.22 2.88
N ALA A 45 -2.62 -6.21 2.33
CA ALA A 45 -2.32 -4.82 2.63
C ALA A 45 -2.52 -4.50 4.12
N VAL A 46 -3.60 -5.00 4.75
CA VAL A 46 -3.81 -4.85 6.20
C VAL A 46 -2.72 -5.56 7.01
N VAL A 47 -2.33 -6.78 6.60
CA VAL A 47 -1.24 -7.52 7.24
C VAL A 47 0.08 -6.74 7.16
N VAL A 48 0.41 -6.21 5.98
CA VAL A 48 1.63 -5.41 5.78
C VAL A 48 1.58 -4.12 6.62
N ALA A 49 0.44 -3.45 6.70
CA ALA A 49 0.26 -2.28 7.57
C ALA A 49 0.57 -2.62 9.04
N ALA A 50 0.03 -3.73 9.53
CA ALA A 50 0.27 -4.21 10.89
C ALA A 50 1.75 -4.56 11.11
N LEU A 51 2.38 -5.25 10.16
CA LEU A 51 3.80 -5.57 10.21
C LEU A 51 4.65 -4.29 10.32
N VAL A 52 4.36 -3.29 9.48
CA VAL A 52 5.09 -2.01 9.46
C VAL A 52 4.95 -1.23 10.77
N LEU A 53 3.79 -1.30 11.44
CA LEU A 53 3.55 -0.57 12.69
C LEU A 53 4.06 -1.29 13.93
N PHE A 54 3.93 -2.62 13.98
CA PHE A 54 4.11 -3.37 15.22
C PHE A 54 5.40 -4.19 15.27
N VAL A 55 5.97 -4.55 14.12
CA VAL A 55 7.22 -5.33 14.07
C VAL A 55 8.42 -4.38 14.06
N ARG A 56 9.28 -4.49 15.08
CA ARG A 56 10.47 -3.62 15.24
C ARG A 56 11.65 -3.95 14.30
N TRP A 57 11.39 -4.60 13.18
CA TRP A 57 12.44 -5.00 12.25
C TRP A 57 12.77 -3.85 11.30
N ARG A 58 14.05 -3.44 11.25
CA ARG A 58 14.53 -2.29 10.44
C ARG A 58 14.23 -2.37 8.93
N TYR A 59 13.80 -3.53 8.44
CA TYR A 59 13.47 -3.78 7.05
C TYR A 59 11.96 -3.76 6.76
N MET A 60 11.11 -3.46 7.74
CA MET A 60 9.66 -3.41 7.53
C MET A 60 9.24 -2.42 6.44
N LEU A 61 9.93 -1.29 6.31
CA LEU A 61 9.67 -0.34 5.21
C LEU A 61 9.99 -0.92 3.82
N ILE A 62 10.91 -1.90 3.73
CA ILE A 62 11.16 -2.64 2.49
C ILE A 62 9.98 -3.56 2.19
N VAL A 63 9.41 -4.22 3.20
CA VAL A 63 8.21 -5.06 3.04
C VAL A 63 7.04 -4.23 2.50
N GLY A 64 6.81 -3.06 3.10
CA GLY A 64 5.81 -2.11 2.61
C GLY A 64 6.06 -1.68 1.16
N LEU A 65 7.31 -1.34 0.82
CA LEU A 65 7.70 -0.99 -0.55
C LEU A 65 7.41 -2.12 -1.55
N LEU A 66 7.92 -3.33 -1.27
CA LEU A 66 7.79 -4.48 -2.17
C LEU A 66 6.33 -4.83 -2.41
N PHE A 67 5.52 -4.79 -1.36
CA PHE A 67 4.10 -5.05 -1.49
C PHE A 67 3.37 -3.98 -2.31
N SER A 68 3.67 -2.69 -2.12
CA SER A 68 3.09 -1.62 -2.95
C SER A 68 3.52 -1.73 -4.42
N VAL A 69 4.76 -2.14 -4.69
CA VAL A 69 5.21 -2.43 -6.07
C VAL A 69 4.45 -3.62 -6.65
N TRP A 70 4.29 -4.69 -5.89
CA TRP A 70 3.56 -5.88 -6.32
C TRP A 70 2.08 -5.57 -6.66
N ILE A 71 1.39 -4.80 -5.82
CA ILE A 71 0.02 -4.35 -6.11
C ILE A 71 -0.02 -3.44 -7.34
N THR A 72 0.99 -2.58 -7.53
CA THR A 72 1.09 -1.72 -8.71
C THR A 72 1.16 -2.56 -9.98
N ILE A 73 1.99 -3.61 -9.99
CA ILE A 73 2.06 -4.56 -11.11
C ILE A 73 0.69 -5.17 -11.35
N GLY A 74 0.05 -5.70 -10.29
CA GLY A 74 -1.30 -6.27 -10.37
C GLY A 74 -2.33 -5.30 -10.96
N ALA A 75 -2.29 -4.02 -10.56
CA ALA A 75 -3.19 -2.99 -11.07
C ALA A 75 -2.95 -2.69 -12.57
N LEU A 76 -1.70 -2.79 -13.05
CA LEU A 76 -1.36 -2.57 -14.46
C LEU A 76 -1.73 -3.76 -15.36
N VAL A 77 -1.61 -5.00 -14.86
CA VAL A 77 -2.00 -6.20 -15.63
C VAL A 77 -3.50 -6.50 -15.54
N THR A 78 -4.19 -6.02 -14.50
CA THR A 78 -5.64 -6.22 -14.36
C THR A 78 -6.38 -5.38 -15.40
N PRO A 79 -7.18 -6.01 -16.28
CA PRO A 79 -8.01 -5.27 -17.22
C PRO A 79 -8.99 -4.34 -16.47
N GLY A 80 -9.12 -3.12 -16.95
CA GLY A 80 -10.13 -2.17 -16.48
C GLY A 80 -9.69 -1.18 -15.41
N THR A 81 -8.49 -1.27 -14.84
CA THR A 81 -7.97 -0.24 -13.92
C THR A 81 -7.96 1.15 -14.57
N GLY A 82 -7.44 1.25 -15.80
CA GLY A 82 -7.43 2.52 -16.54
C GLY A 82 -8.83 3.00 -16.94
N GLN A 83 -9.74 2.08 -17.26
CA GLN A 83 -11.12 2.41 -17.62
C GLN A 83 -11.88 3.00 -16.43
N ARG A 84 -11.69 2.46 -15.23
CA ARG A 84 -12.27 3.00 -13.98
C ARG A 84 -11.80 4.42 -13.68
N LEU A 85 -10.56 4.75 -14.02
CA LEU A 85 -10.02 6.10 -13.86
C LEU A 85 -10.48 7.07 -14.96
N ALA A 86 -10.83 6.55 -16.14
CA ALA A 86 -11.31 7.34 -17.27
C ALA A 86 -12.83 7.61 -17.25
N ASP A 87 -13.58 6.89 -16.40
CA ASP A 87 -15.02 7.06 -16.24
C ASP A 87 -15.39 7.60 -14.84
N PRO A 88 -15.34 8.94 -14.63
CA PRO A 88 -15.74 9.53 -13.36
C PRO A 88 -17.24 9.43 -13.07
N ALA A 89 -18.08 9.07 -14.05
CA ALA A 89 -19.51 8.89 -13.84
C ALA A 89 -19.81 7.61 -13.04
N SER A 90 -18.95 6.59 -13.13
CA SER A 90 -18.96 5.44 -12.22
C SER A 90 -18.22 5.77 -10.91
N VAL A 91 -18.83 6.65 -10.11
CA VAL A 91 -18.24 7.25 -8.88
C VAL A 91 -17.58 6.23 -7.96
N GLY A 92 -18.22 5.09 -7.71
CA GLY A 92 -17.68 4.04 -6.81
C GLY A 92 -16.37 3.42 -7.30
N PRO A 93 -16.37 2.78 -8.48
CA PRO A 93 -15.16 2.26 -9.12
C PRO A 93 -14.07 3.31 -9.31
N PHE A 94 -14.43 4.53 -9.72
CA PHE A 94 -13.49 5.64 -9.88
C PHE A 94 -12.81 6.01 -8.56
N LEU A 95 -13.58 6.32 -7.51
CA LEU A 95 -13.04 6.73 -6.21
C LEU A 95 -12.21 5.64 -5.56
N GLY A 96 -12.66 4.38 -5.62
CA GLY A 96 -11.91 3.26 -5.08
C GLY A 96 -10.57 3.06 -5.81
N THR A 97 -10.55 3.20 -7.13
CA THR A 97 -9.31 3.09 -7.93
C THR A 97 -8.39 4.28 -7.69
N ALA A 98 -8.92 5.51 -7.68
CA ALA A 98 -8.14 6.72 -7.41
C ALA A 98 -7.50 6.69 -6.01
N LEU A 99 -8.27 6.29 -4.99
CA LEU A 99 -7.76 6.10 -3.63
C LEU A 99 -6.64 5.05 -3.61
N GLN A 100 -6.84 3.90 -4.25
CA GLN A 100 -5.82 2.86 -4.32
C GLN A 100 -4.54 3.37 -4.99
N VAL A 101 -4.62 4.11 -6.10
CA VAL A 101 -3.46 4.67 -6.81
C VAL A 101 -2.68 5.66 -5.94
N LEU A 102 -3.37 6.59 -5.28
CA LEU A 102 -2.74 7.55 -4.36
C LEU A 102 -2.06 6.82 -3.19
N ALA A 103 -2.73 5.82 -2.64
CA ALA A 103 -2.22 5.03 -1.54
C ALA A 103 -0.98 4.20 -1.93
N LEU A 104 -0.94 3.66 -3.16
CA LEU A 104 0.25 3.02 -3.73
C LEU A 104 1.42 3.98 -3.83
N ALA A 105 1.19 5.20 -4.32
CA ALA A 105 2.23 6.22 -4.41
C ALA A 105 2.82 6.54 -3.02
N VAL A 106 1.98 6.71 -1.99
CA VAL A 106 2.42 6.92 -0.61
C VAL A 106 3.26 5.73 -0.10
N GLY A 107 2.79 4.51 -0.32
CA GLY A 107 3.52 3.29 0.09
C GLY A 107 4.90 3.16 -0.57
N ILE A 108 4.98 3.43 -1.87
CA ILE A 108 6.24 3.40 -2.63
C ILE A 108 7.19 4.49 -2.15
N ILE A 109 6.74 5.74 -2.09
CA ILE A 109 7.60 6.89 -1.72
C ILE A 109 8.17 6.70 -0.32
N THR A 110 7.32 6.39 0.66
CA THR A 110 7.75 6.19 2.05
C THR A 110 8.67 4.98 2.20
N GLY A 111 8.39 3.89 1.47
CA GLY A 111 9.21 2.68 1.43
C GLY A 111 10.59 2.93 0.82
N VAL A 112 10.68 3.66 -0.28
CA VAL A 112 11.95 4.07 -0.92
C VAL A 112 12.76 4.94 0.02
N ILE A 113 12.16 6.00 0.58
CA ILE A 113 12.86 6.90 1.52
C ILE A 113 13.38 6.12 2.72
N GLY A 114 12.57 5.23 3.29
CA GLY A 114 12.95 4.35 4.39
C GLY A 114 14.14 3.45 4.04
N THR A 115 14.10 2.85 2.86
CA THR A 115 15.16 1.97 2.36
C THR A 115 16.47 2.73 2.14
N VAL A 116 16.41 3.89 1.48
CA VAL A 116 17.60 4.73 1.24
C VAL A 116 18.24 5.19 2.54
N ARG A 117 17.44 5.62 3.53
CA ARG A 117 17.94 6.00 4.86
C ARG A 117 18.61 4.83 5.57
N LEU A 118 18.02 3.64 5.48
CA LEU A 118 18.60 2.41 6.04
C LEU A 118 19.95 2.08 5.41
N LEU A 119 20.07 2.18 4.08
CA LEU A 119 21.32 1.89 3.36
C LEU A 119 22.41 2.91 3.68
N ARG A 120 22.08 4.21 3.69
CA ARG A 120 23.04 5.27 4.04
C ARG A 120 23.56 5.16 5.47
N GLY A 121 22.70 4.85 6.43
CA GLY A 121 23.11 4.67 7.83
C GLY A 121 24.04 3.47 8.07
N ARG A 122 24.11 2.52 7.13
CA ARG A 122 25.06 1.40 7.20
C ARG A 122 26.45 1.77 6.69
N GLN A 123 26.53 2.61 5.67
CA GLN A 123 27.79 3.06 5.08
C GLN A 123 28.61 3.94 6.02
N THR A 124 27.97 4.65 6.95
CA THR A 124 28.65 5.47 7.96
C THR A 124 29.13 4.67 9.17
N ALA A 125 28.72 3.41 9.30
CA ALA A 125 29.06 2.55 10.44
C ALA A 125 30.15 1.51 10.10
N SER A 126 30.65 1.52 8.86
CA SER A 126 31.75 0.70 8.34
C SER A 126 33.01 1.53 8.19
#